data_AF-A0A094ZS53-F1
#
_entry.id   AF-A0A094ZS53-F1
#
_cell.length_a   1.000
_cell.length_b   1.000
_cell.length_c   1.000
_cell.angle_alpha   90.00
_cell.angle_beta   90.00
_cell.angle_gamma   90.00
#
_symmetry.space_group_name_H-M   'P 1'
#
loop_
_entity.id
_entity.type
_entity.pdbx_description
1 polymer ?
#
loop_
_entity_poly.entity_id
_entity_poly.type
_entity_poly.pdbx_seq_one_letter_code
_entity_poly.pdbx_strand_id
1 'polypeptide(L)'
;GRTFDYQNILSVCYTNARSLRNKTSELSLMVEELCPDIIVVTETWFTVDVDCSPFIAGYICIRSDRVSIRKGGGIILYVRDHFRIQSIISEAHISGTCEVA
;
A
#
# COMPACT_ATOMS: atom_id res chain seq x y z
N GLY A 1 34.72 -5.81 -11.15
CA GLY A 1 33.41 -5.12 -11.26
C GLY A 1 32.57 -5.53 -10.07
N ARG A 2 31.90 -4.59 -9.39
CA ARG A 2 31.01 -4.94 -8.28
C ARG A 2 29.74 -5.56 -8.87
N THR A 3 29.56 -6.85 -8.63
CA THR A 3 28.29 -7.54 -8.85
C THR A 3 27.32 -7.02 -7.79
N PHE A 4 26.26 -6.33 -8.22
CA PHE A 4 25.18 -5.93 -7.32
C PHE A 4 24.46 -7.20 -6.87
N ASP A 5 24.48 -7.46 -5.57
CA ASP A 5 23.79 -8.58 -4.98
C ASP A 5 22.31 -8.20 -4.83
N TYR A 6 21.52 -8.51 -5.86
CA TYR A 6 20.09 -8.18 -5.92
C TYR A 6 19.28 -8.81 -4.78
N GLN A 7 19.85 -9.76 -4.04
CA GLN A 7 19.23 -10.42 -2.89
C GLN A 7 19.07 -9.52 -1.64
N ASN A 8 19.66 -8.32 -1.63
CA ASN A 8 19.61 -7.40 -0.49
C ASN A 8 18.96 -6.04 -0.81
N ILE A 9 18.26 -5.91 -1.94
CA ILE A 9 17.60 -4.66 -2.34
C ILE A 9 16.10 -4.83 -2.15
N LEU A 10 15.52 -4.00 -1.27
CA LEU A 10 14.07 -3.90 -1.11
C LEU A 10 13.49 -2.93 -2.14
N SER A 11 12.69 -3.44 -3.07
CA SER A 11 12.04 -2.66 -4.12
C SER A 11 10.67 -2.15 -3.68
N VAL A 12 10.46 -0.84 -3.79
CA VAL A 12 9.20 -0.19 -3.37
C VAL A 12 8.61 0.58 -4.54
N CYS A 13 7.36 0.30 -4.86
CA CYS A 13 6.57 1.06 -5.82
C CYS A 13 5.55 1.93 -5.07
N TYR A 14 5.40 3.18 -5.49
CA TYR A 14 4.44 4.12 -4.91
C TYR A 14 3.56 4.71 -6.01
N THR A 15 2.26 4.77 -5.77
CA THR A 15 1.31 5.47 -6.63
C THR A 15 0.21 6.14 -5.82
N ASN A 16 -0.20 7.32 -6.27
CA ASN A 16 -1.39 7.99 -5.79
C ASN A 16 -2.54 7.68 -6.75
N ALA A 17 -3.48 6.83 -6.33
CA ALA A 17 -4.50 6.31 -7.21
C ALA A 17 -5.60 7.33 -7.52
N ARG A 18 -5.86 8.33 -6.68
CA ARG A 18 -7.02 9.24 -6.82
C ARG A 18 -8.31 8.48 -7.17
N SER A 19 -8.66 7.49 -6.36
CA SER A 19 -9.59 6.36 -6.61
C SER A 19 -8.94 5.14 -7.26
N LEU A 20 -8.84 4.04 -6.51
CA LEU A 20 -8.33 2.77 -7.02
C LEU A 20 -9.41 1.93 -7.73
N ARG A 21 -10.70 2.23 -7.54
CA ARG A 21 -11.84 1.39 -7.97
C ARG A 21 -11.79 0.96 -9.44
N ASN A 22 -11.35 1.83 -10.33
CA ASN A 22 -11.30 1.57 -11.78
C ASN A 22 -9.87 1.37 -12.30
N LYS A 23 -8.89 1.17 -11.41
CA LYS A 23 -7.46 1.11 -11.75
C LYS A 23 -6.80 -0.22 -11.37
N THR A 24 -7.62 -1.23 -11.13
CA THR A 24 -7.16 -2.54 -10.67
C THR A 24 -6.37 -3.25 -11.77
N SER A 25 -6.77 -3.10 -13.03
CA SER A 25 -6.07 -3.69 -14.17
C SER A 25 -4.69 -3.05 -14.38
N GLU A 26 -4.61 -1.72 -14.30
CA GLU A 26 -3.35 -0.98 -14.38
C GLU A 26 -2.42 -1.33 -13.23
N LEU A 27 -2.97 -1.50 -12.02
CA LEU A 27 -2.21 -1.99 -10.88
C LEU A 27 -1.65 -3.39 -11.14
N SER A 28 -2.48 -4.33 -11.63
CA SER A 28 -2.03 -5.70 -11.95
C SER A 28 -0.91 -5.71 -12.99
N LEU A 29 -1.04 -4.95 -14.08
CA LEU A 29 -0.01 -4.84 -15.11
C LEU A 29 1.31 -4.30 -14.53
N MET A 30 1.23 -3.27 -13.68
CA MET A 30 2.40 -2.72 -13.01
C MET A 30 3.07 -3.73 -12.07
N VAL A 31 2.29 -4.55 -11.35
CA VAL A 31 2.83 -5.62 -10.49
C VAL A 31 3.53 -6.69 -11.34
N GLU A 32 2.94 -7.10 -12.45
CA GLU A 32 3.52 -8.08 -13.36
C GLU A 32 4.83 -7.59 -13.99
N GLU A 33 4.88 -6.33 -14.40
CA GLU A 33 6.05 -5.73 -15.05
C GLU A 33 7.20 -5.46 -14.07
N LEU A 34 6.91 -4.87 -12.91
CA LEU A 34 7.93 -4.39 -11.98
C LEU A 34 8.27 -5.40 -10.88
N CYS A 35 7.36 -6.33 -10.58
CA CYS A 35 7.50 -7.33 -9.52
C CYS A 35 7.99 -6.79 -8.15
N PRO A 36 7.50 -5.64 -7.65
CA PRO A 36 8.07 -4.97 -6.48
C PRO A 36 7.89 -5.78 -5.18
N ASP A 37 8.71 -5.52 -4.16
CA ASP A 37 8.58 -6.13 -2.83
C ASP A 37 7.44 -5.50 -2.03
N ILE A 38 7.27 -4.18 -2.18
CA ILE A 38 6.24 -3.39 -1.53
C ILE A 38 5.57 -2.49 -2.57
N ILE A 39 4.25 -2.40 -2.52
CA ILE A 39 3.45 -1.47 -3.31
C ILE A 39 2.65 -0.60 -2.35
N VAL A 40 2.78 0.71 -2.50
CA VAL A 40 2.10 1.73 -1.71
C VAL A 40 1.09 2.44 -2.59
N VAL A 41 -0.20 2.28 -2.30
CA VAL A 41 -1.28 2.96 -3.02
C VAL A 41 -1.97 3.94 -2.08
N THR A 42 -1.83 5.23 -2.34
CA THR A 42 -2.52 6.30 -1.58
C THR A 42 -3.72 6.84 -2.33
N GLU A 43 -4.61 7.55 -1.63
CA GLU A 43 -5.85 8.10 -2.21
C GLU A 43 -6.68 6.98 -2.87
N THR A 44 -6.83 5.85 -2.18
CA THR A 44 -7.56 4.68 -2.67
C THR A 44 -9.06 4.94 -2.77
N TRP A 45 -9.57 5.81 -1.89
CA TRP A 45 -10.98 6.21 -1.77
C TRP A 45 -11.92 5.04 -1.49
N PHE A 46 -11.40 3.96 -0.91
CA PHE A 46 -12.22 2.92 -0.29
C PHE A 46 -12.76 3.41 1.05
N THR A 47 -13.86 2.79 1.46
CA THR A 47 -14.49 2.97 2.76
C THR A 47 -14.49 1.65 3.49
N VAL A 48 -14.67 1.71 4.81
CA VAL A 48 -14.74 0.51 5.67
C VAL A 48 -15.82 -0.46 5.17
N ASP A 49 -16.94 0.06 4.65
CA ASP A 49 -18.05 -0.74 4.12
C ASP A 49 -17.78 -1.38 2.74
N VAL A 50 -16.67 -1.04 2.07
CA VAL A 50 -16.28 -1.64 0.80
C VAL A 50 -15.25 -2.74 1.08
N ASP A 51 -15.71 -3.98 1.06
CA ASP A 51 -14.88 -5.15 1.43
C ASP A 51 -13.80 -5.48 0.40
N CYS A 52 -13.99 -5.17 -0.88
CA CYS A 52 -13.11 -5.71 -1.92
C CYS A 52 -11.91 -4.80 -2.21
N SER A 53 -10.86 -4.89 -1.38
CA SER A 53 -9.52 -4.53 -1.84
C SER A 53 -9.13 -5.40 -3.04
N PRO A 54 -8.46 -4.87 -4.07
CA PRO A 54 -7.96 -5.69 -5.17
C PRO A 54 -7.05 -6.79 -4.63
N PHE A 55 -7.36 -8.05 -4.95
CA PHE A 55 -6.49 -9.17 -4.60
C PHE A 55 -5.28 -9.20 -5.55
N ILE A 56 -4.07 -9.31 -4.97
CA ILE A 56 -2.83 -9.47 -5.72
C ILE A 56 -2.14 -10.73 -5.19
N ALA A 57 -1.97 -11.73 -6.06
CA ALA A 57 -1.38 -13.01 -5.68
C ALA A 57 0.08 -12.84 -5.21
N GLY A 58 0.44 -13.49 -4.10
CA GLY A 58 1.78 -13.41 -3.52
C GLY A 58 2.04 -12.15 -2.68
N TYR A 59 0.99 -11.37 -2.38
CA TYR A 59 1.10 -10.20 -1.52
C TYR A 59 0.10 -10.25 -0.35
N ILE A 60 0.58 -9.84 0.82
CA ILE A 60 -0.21 -9.49 1.99
C ILE A 60 -0.75 -8.07 1.78
N CYS A 61 -2.07 -7.91 1.89
CA CYS A 61 -2.74 -6.61 1.79
C CYS A 61 -2.99 -6.02 3.18
N ILE A 62 -2.46 -4.83 3.45
CA ILE A 62 -2.69 -4.04 4.66
C ILE A 62 -3.40 -2.76 4.24
N ARG A 63 -4.61 -2.52 4.77
CA ARG A 63 -5.46 -1.39 4.39
C ARG A 63 -5.74 -0.49 5.59
N SER A 64 -5.74 0.81 5.37
CA SER A 64 -6.25 1.81 6.31
C SER A 64 -7.12 2.81 5.57
N ASP A 65 -8.44 2.68 5.73
CA ASP A 65 -9.42 3.55 5.10
C ASP A 65 -9.62 4.83 5.90
N ARG A 66 -9.95 5.94 5.21
CA ARG A 66 -10.30 7.18 5.89
C ARG A 66 -11.71 7.08 6.45
N VAL A 67 -11.86 7.17 7.77
CA VAL A 67 -13.16 7.27 8.44
C VAL A 67 -13.59 8.74 8.45
N SER A 68 -14.17 9.23 7.35
CA SER A 68 -14.70 10.60 7.27
C SER A 68 -15.77 10.76 6.20
N ILE A 69 -16.65 11.76 6.35
CA ILE A 69 -17.68 12.08 5.33
C ILE A 69 -17.09 12.77 4.08
N ARG A 70 -15.84 13.24 4.15
CA ARG A 70 -15.16 13.87 3.01
C ARG A 70 -14.68 12.78 2.06
N LYS A 71 -14.94 12.99 0.76
CA LYS A 71 -14.36 12.18 -0.30
C LYS A 71 -12.83 12.28 -0.26
N GLY A 72 -12.16 11.14 -0.44
CA GLY A 72 -10.71 11.09 -0.57
C GLY A 72 -9.97 10.49 0.62
N GLY A 73 -8.68 10.20 0.44
CA GLY A 73 -7.82 9.55 1.41
C GLY A 73 -7.80 8.02 1.29
N GLY A 74 -7.35 7.36 2.35
CA GLY A 74 -7.15 5.92 2.41
C GLY A 74 -5.81 5.48 1.81
N ILE A 75 -5.26 4.39 2.35
CA ILE A 75 -4.02 3.76 1.90
C ILE A 75 -4.18 2.24 1.87
N ILE A 76 -3.57 1.62 0.87
CA ILE A 76 -3.32 0.18 0.83
C ILE A 76 -1.82 -0.05 0.64
N LEU A 77 -1.25 -0.93 1.44
CA LEU A 77 0.07 -1.52 1.28
C LEU A 77 -0.10 -2.96 0.81
N TYR A 78 0.55 -3.31 -0.30
CA TYR A 78 0.77 -4.71 -0.67
C TYR A 78 2.23 -5.03 -0.40
N VAL A 79 2.49 -6.08 0.37
CA VAL A 79 3.86 -6.50 0.71
C VAL A 79 3.99 -7.97 0.35
N ARG A 80 5.09 -8.39 -0.28
CA ARG A 80 5.29 -9.81 -0.62
C ARG A 80 5.11 -10.70 0.61
N ASP A 81 4.45 -11.84 0.42
CA ASP A 81 4.04 -12.74 1.49
C ASP A 81 5.20 -13.46 2.21
N HIS A 82 6.39 -13.47 1.62
CA HIS A 82 7.61 -13.98 2.27
C HIS A 82 8.22 -12.99 3.29
N PHE A 83 7.75 -11.73 3.35
CA PHE A 83 8.15 -10.82 4.42
C PHE A 83 7.34 -11.08 5.68
N ARG A 84 8.02 -11.08 6.82
CA ARG A 84 7.36 -11.02 8.13
C ARG A 84 6.97 -9.57 8.43
N ILE A 85 5.68 -9.31 8.59
CA ILE A 85 5.15 -7.96 8.80
C ILE A 85 4.45 -7.88 10.14
N GLN A 86 4.62 -6.74 10.83
CA GLN A 86 3.87 -6.39 12.01
C GLN A 86 3.31 -4.98 11.83
N SER A 87 1.98 -4.84 11.87
CA SER A 87 1.33 -3.54 11.91
C SER A 87 1.24 -3.07 13.37
N ILE A 88 1.62 -1.82 13.60
CA ILE A 88 1.54 -1.18 14.92
C ILE A 88 0.65 0.04 14.75
N ILE A 89 -0.40 0.14 15.58
CA ILE A 89 -1.26 1.32 15.64
C ILE A 89 -0.54 2.32 16.55
N SER A 90 -0.18 3.48 16.00
CA SER A 90 0.28 4.61 16.81
C SER A 90 -0.92 5.49 17.16
N GLU A 91 -1.06 5.87 18.42
CA GLU A 91 -1.99 6.93 18.81
C GLU A 91 -1.49 8.24 18.18
N ALA A 92 -2.29 8.81 17.27
CA ALA A 92 -1.98 10.12 16.74
C ALA A 92 -1.95 11.12 17.90
N HIS A 93 -0.83 11.82 18.05
CA HIS A 93 -0.72 12.89 19.02
C HIS A 93 -1.85 13.91 18.74
N ILE A 94 -2.48 14.43 19.80
CA ILE A 94 -3.66 15.31 19.74
C ILE A 94 -3.41 16.58 18.87
N SER A 95 -2.15 16.86 18.53
CA SER A 95 -1.74 17.95 17.62
C SER A 95 -2.12 17.74 16.15
N GLY A 96 -2.61 16.56 15.74
CA GLY A 96 -3.00 16.31 14.35
C GLY A 96 -1.83 16.14 13.38
N THR A 97 -0.60 15.96 13.89
CA THR A 97 0.58 15.63 13.10
C THR A 97 1.19 14.31 13.60
N CYS A 98 1.31 13.34 12.70
CA CYS A 98 2.02 12.09 12.96
C CYS A 98 3.53 12.33 12.78
N GLU A 99 4.16 12.91 13.78
CA GLU A 99 5.62 12.97 13.87
C GLU A 99 6.09 11.79 14.73
N VAL A 100 7.02 11.00 14.21
CA VAL A 100 7.62 9.87 14.95
C VAL A 100 8.66 10.47 15.89
N ALA A 101 8.45 10.32 17.20
CA ALA A 101 9.40 10.71 18.24
C ALA A 101 10.61 9.78 18.28
#